data_AF-A0A6J8DP60-F1
#
_entry.id   AF-A0A6J8DP60-F1
#
_cell.length_a   1.000
_cell.length_b   1.000
_cell.length_c   1.000
_cell.angle_alpha   90.00
_cell.angle_beta   90.00
_cell.angle_gamma   90.00
#
_symmetry.space_group_name_H-M   'P 1'
#
loop_
_entity.id
_entity.type
_entity.pdbx_description
1 polymer ?
#
loop_
_entity_poly.entity_id
_entity_poly.type
_entity_poly.pdbx_seq_one_letter_code
_entity_poly.pdbx_strand_id
1 'polypeptide(L)'
;MSGEKSIGQITDGSTSKGIYDPASSSINFAVPSVNRINEFESPNASIPREILPGVIHSSIGFLPKNKSFVLSVDGKKMATGLTDERGDQDLFQHEDGESLKLLQDLIDEEITNIETTKTSWSSMEPTEQASRLMQIIKIVSHRIKDLRALLQKQKFALNKFFKDAGDDWRNSKYVFAISSIQTMIYQIKSVIKRLLSVNDCLLEKRSDLYANKNAFAKRDTIDTYSQVNWITLKDPESLPDSAINNSRFIKQRTDQWIEMRKKFKLTGSTLYEGIGLDTLKNQQRHFDKVVRGVNTQEEFSEEVRNRMPHGIVSEVHAIATLVGKIVPLYHPDLQFVEEGDRIIFCEDRPFILVSPDGGLGIVKLENTPDNITDPKVACEFKCPVGTDYKTPVHYEIPVSWSAESSTVFQVSFDEELWKIIIDEALSVYSTESLKRPTRISEAAKNIKRKLSSFRQEHTEFLCEVKSVKATSLNISQTQT
;
A
#
# COMPACT_ATOMS: atom_id res chain seq x y z
N MET A 1 -10.52 -18.42 4.49
CA MET A 1 -11.31 -18.60 5.73
C MET A 1 -11.39 -20.09 6.03
N SER A 2 -11.28 -20.48 7.30
CA SER A 2 -11.57 -21.87 7.71
C SER A 2 -13.04 -22.15 7.43
N GLY A 3 -13.32 -22.82 6.32
CA GLY A 3 -14.57 -23.57 6.23
C GLY A 3 -14.46 -24.68 7.24
N GLU A 4 -15.34 -24.67 8.24
CA GLU A 4 -15.48 -25.79 9.15
C GLU A 4 -15.80 -27.02 8.31
N LYS A 5 -14.93 -28.02 8.37
CA LYS A 5 -15.34 -29.39 8.04
C LYS A 5 -16.53 -29.65 8.95
N SER A 6 -17.67 -30.02 8.37
CA SER A 6 -18.79 -30.53 9.15
C SER A 6 -18.24 -31.60 10.09
N ILE A 7 -18.45 -31.41 11.39
CA ILE A 7 -17.77 -32.12 12.48
C ILE A 7 -17.85 -33.66 12.31
N GLY A 8 -18.91 -34.18 11.68
CA GLY A 8 -19.08 -35.60 11.39
C GLY A 8 -18.07 -36.22 10.39
N GLN A 9 -17.43 -35.45 9.51
CA GLN A 9 -16.46 -35.98 8.53
C GLN A 9 -15.07 -36.27 9.12
N ILE A 10 -14.82 -35.90 10.38
CA ILE A 10 -13.51 -36.05 11.03
C ILE A 10 -13.38 -37.41 11.73
N THR A 11 -14.49 -38.05 12.07
CA THR A 11 -14.50 -39.17 13.02
C THR A 11 -14.47 -40.57 12.38
N ASP A 12 -14.84 -40.75 11.11
CA ASP A 12 -14.98 -42.09 10.50
C ASP A 12 -13.86 -42.48 9.51
N GLY A 13 -13.00 -41.53 9.11
CA GLY A 13 -11.84 -41.78 8.27
C GLY A 13 -12.14 -42.30 6.85
N SER A 14 -13.40 -42.32 6.41
CA SER A 14 -13.79 -42.89 5.11
C SER A 14 -14.33 -41.82 4.15
N THR A 15 -13.58 -41.58 3.07
CA THR A 15 -13.93 -40.60 2.04
C THR A 15 -14.55 -41.28 0.83
N SER A 16 -15.87 -41.43 0.80
CA SER A 16 -16.57 -41.72 -0.45
C SER A 16 -17.94 -41.07 -0.49
N LYS A 17 -18.00 -39.92 -1.16
CA LYS A 17 -19.21 -39.11 -1.48
C LYS A 17 -19.98 -38.64 -0.24
N GLY A 18 -20.28 -37.34 -0.18
CA GLY A 18 -21.01 -36.71 0.92
C GLY A 18 -22.44 -37.22 1.06
N ILE A 19 -22.60 -38.39 1.66
CA ILE A 19 -23.87 -38.93 2.15
C ILE A 19 -23.75 -38.91 3.67
N TYR A 20 -24.48 -37.99 4.30
CA TYR A 20 -24.65 -37.96 5.74
C TYR A 20 -25.68 -39.03 6.11
N ASP A 21 -25.29 -40.02 6.90
CA ASP A 21 -26.21 -40.99 7.51
C ASP A 21 -26.48 -40.56 8.97
N PRO A 22 -27.69 -40.05 9.28
CA PRO A 22 -28.04 -39.59 10.62
C PRO A 22 -28.05 -40.70 11.67
N ALA A 23 -28.12 -41.97 11.26
CA ALA A 23 -28.26 -43.10 12.18
C ALA A 23 -26.95 -43.47 12.90
N SER A 24 -25.78 -43.01 12.41
CA SER A 24 -24.46 -43.44 12.88
C SER A 24 -23.67 -42.38 13.65
N SER A 25 -24.17 -41.14 13.76
CA SER A 25 -23.45 -40.01 14.37
C SER A 25 -23.96 -39.69 15.77
N SER A 26 -23.09 -39.76 16.79
CA SER A 26 -23.51 -39.79 18.19
C SER A 26 -23.68 -38.46 18.94
N ILE A 27 -23.18 -37.30 18.50
CA ILE A 27 -23.50 -35.96 19.09
C ILE A 27 -23.03 -34.85 18.13
N ASN A 28 -23.81 -33.77 17.94
CA ASN A 28 -23.41 -32.60 17.14
C ASN A 28 -23.67 -31.20 17.76
N PHE A 29 -24.22 -31.07 18.98
CA PHE A 29 -24.44 -29.75 19.60
C PHE A 29 -24.29 -29.75 21.13
N ALA A 30 -23.88 -28.61 21.70
CA ALA A 30 -24.07 -28.29 23.12
C ALA A 30 -25.43 -27.60 23.29
N VAL A 31 -26.33 -28.26 24.02
CA VAL A 31 -27.68 -27.77 24.34
C VAL A 31 -27.68 -27.28 25.80
N PRO A 32 -28.40 -26.20 26.17
CA PRO A 32 -28.53 -25.79 27.57
C PRO A 32 -28.97 -26.95 28.44
N SER A 33 -28.42 -27.07 29.65
CA SER A 33 -28.79 -28.14 30.58
C SER A 33 -30.30 -28.16 30.81
N VAL A 34 -30.88 -29.35 31.01
CA VAL A 34 -32.31 -29.58 31.31
C VAL A 34 -32.85 -28.58 32.34
N ASN A 35 -32.08 -28.26 33.38
CA ASN A 35 -32.45 -27.28 34.40
C ASN A 35 -32.77 -25.87 33.84
N ARG A 36 -32.04 -25.40 32.82
CA ARG A 36 -32.24 -24.09 32.17
C ARG A 36 -33.41 -24.07 31.19
N ILE A 37 -33.76 -25.22 30.63
CA ILE A 37 -34.90 -25.35 29.71
C ILE A 37 -36.20 -25.38 30.53
N ASN A 38 -36.18 -26.05 31.68
CA ASN A 38 -37.31 -26.15 32.60
C ASN A 38 -37.68 -24.79 33.24
N GLU A 39 -36.72 -23.85 33.35
CA GLU A 39 -36.98 -22.48 33.80
C GLU A 39 -37.83 -21.66 32.80
N PHE A 40 -37.97 -22.12 31.55
CA PHE A 40 -38.63 -21.40 30.45
C PHE A 40 -39.92 -22.08 29.95
N GLU A 41 -40.45 -23.10 30.63
CA GLU A 41 -41.63 -23.84 30.17
C GLU A 41 -42.88 -22.95 30.09
N SER A 42 -43.21 -22.52 28.87
CA SER A 42 -44.55 -22.07 28.52
C SER A 42 -45.44 -23.33 28.42
N PRO A 43 -46.52 -23.46 29.22
CA PRO A 43 -47.26 -24.71 29.41
C PRO A 43 -47.98 -25.25 28.16
N ASN A 44 -47.93 -24.53 27.04
CA ASN A 44 -48.58 -24.91 25.78
C ASN A 44 -47.60 -25.23 24.65
N ALA A 45 -46.29 -25.20 24.89
CA ALA A 45 -45.30 -25.52 23.85
C ALA A 45 -44.95 -27.01 23.90
N SER A 46 -45.60 -27.81 23.05
CA SER A 46 -45.19 -29.19 22.77
C SER A 46 -43.88 -29.20 21.96
N ILE A 47 -42.75 -29.09 22.64
CA ILE A 47 -41.43 -29.23 22.01
C ILE A 47 -41.11 -30.72 21.89
N PRO A 48 -40.84 -31.25 20.67
CA PRO A 48 -40.46 -32.64 20.48
C PRO A 48 -39.21 -32.99 21.30
N ARG A 49 -39.21 -34.14 21.99
CA ARG A 49 -38.07 -34.61 22.82
C ARG A 49 -36.82 -34.94 22.00
N GLU A 50 -36.99 -35.20 20.71
CA GLU A 50 -35.90 -35.40 19.75
C GLU A 50 -36.19 -34.53 18.52
N ILE A 51 -35.23 -33.66 18.18
CA ILE A 51 -35.19 -32.94 16.90
C ILE A 51 -34.05 -33.58 16.12
N LEU A 52 -34.38 -34.27 15.02
CA LEU A 52 -33.38 -34.89 14.15
C LEU A 52 -32.49 -33.80 13.53
N PRO A 53 -31.15 -33.96 13.48
CA PRO A 53 -30.29 -33.01 12.78
C PRO A 53 -30.56 -33.09 11.28
N GLY A 54 -31.03 -32.00 10.69
CA GLY A 54 -31.29 -31.93 9.26
C GLY A 54 -31.76 -30.55 8.82
N VAL A 55 -31.54 -30.24 7.55
CA VAL A 55 -32.09 -29.04 6.90
C VAL A 55 -33.61 -29.02 7.12
N ILE A 56 -34.17 -27.85 7.43
CA ILE A 56 -35.63 -27.69 7.57
C ILE A 56 -36.27 -27.92 6.19
N HIS A 57 -36.60 -29.18 5.87
CA HIS A 57 -37.12 -29.59 4.57
C HIS A 57 -38.40 -28.87 4.18
N SER A 58 -39.21 -28.47 5.16
CA SER A 58 -40.39 -27.65 4.92
C SER A 58 -40.02 -26.30 4.29
N SER A 59 -38.92 -25.66 4.70
CA SER A 59 -38.43 -24.42 4.11
C SER A 59 -38.02 -24.59 2.64
N ILE A 60 -37.45 -25.73 2.26
CA ILE A 60 -37.13 -26.06 0.85
C ILE A 60 -38.42 -26.24 0.04
N GLY A 61 -39.46 -26.83 0.62
CA GLY A 61 -40.76 -27.02 -0.03
C GLY A 61 -41.47 -25.72 -0.42
N PHE A 62 -41.16 -24.61 0.25
CA PHE A 62 -41.69 -23.28 -0.06
C PHE A 62 -40.88 -22.51 -1.11
N LEU A 63 -39.74 -23.04 -1.56
CA LEU A 63 -38.89 -22.36 -2.53
C LEU A 63 -39.40 -22.54 -3.97
N PRO A 64 -39.42 -21.46 -4.78
CA PRO A 64 -39.68 -21.53 -6.21
C PRO A 64 -38.73 -22.52 -6.91
N LYS A 65 -39.29 -23.57 -7.54
CA LYS A 65 -38.50 -24.65 -8.17
C LYS A 65 -37.66 -24.21 -9.38
N ASN A 66 -37.89 -23.00 -9.89
CA ASN A 66 -37.22 -22.44 -11.06
C ASN A 66 -36.05 -21.52 -10.70
N LYS A 67 -35.59 -21.50 -9.44
CA LYS A 67 -34.46 -20.70 -8.99
C LYS A 67 -33.46 -21.56 -8.23
N SER A 68 -32.18 -21.22 -8.36
CA SER A 68 -31.12 -21.85 -7.56
C SER A 68 -30.96 -21.09 -6.25
N PHE A 69 -30.80 -21.82 -5.15
CA PHE A 69 -30.64 -21.24 -3.81
C PHE A 69 -29.36 -21.75 -3.16
N VAL A 70 -28.72 -20.90 -2.35
CA VAL A 70 -27.59 -21.24 -1.49
C VAL A 70 -28.03 -21.11 -0.04
N LEU A 71 -27.67 -22.12 0.76
CA LEU A 71 -27.94 -22.19 2.19
C LEU A 71 -26.75 -21.56 2.95
N SER A 72 -27.03 -20.65 3.89
CA SER A 72 -26.01 -20.11 4.80
C SER A 72 -25.44 -21.20 5.71
N VAL A 73 -24.19 -21.03 6.16
CA VAL A 73 -23.43 -22.03 6.95
C VAL A 73 -24.11 -22.38 8.29
N ASP A 74 -24.94 -21.49 8.85
CA ASP A 74 -25.70 -21.73 10.07
C ASP A 74 -27.07 -22.39 9.83
N GLY A 75 -27.43 -22.68 8.57
CA GLY A 75 -28.68 -23.34 8.19
C GLY A 75 -29.94 -22.49 8.41
N LYS A 76 -29.81 -21.21 8.77
CA LYS A 76 -30.94 -20.34 9.14
C LYS A 76 -31.45 -19.48 8.00
N LYS A 77 -30.72 -19.36 6.88
CA LYS A 77 -31.11 -18.50 5.76
C LYS A 77 -30.82 -19.17 4.41
N MET A 78 -31.83 -19.19 3.53
CA MET A 78 -31.67 -19.57 2.13
C MET A 78 -31.78 -18.31 1.27
N ALA A 79 -30.80 -18.09 0.40
CA ALA A 79 -30.78 -16.98 -0.55
C ALA A 79 -30.80 -17.49 -1.99
N THR A 80 -31.44 -16.78 -2.92
CA THR A 80 -31.33 -17.07 -4.36
C THR A 80 -29.90 -16.81 -4.80
N GLY A 81 -29.23 -17.82 -5.36
CA GLY A 81 -27.79 -17.83 -5.27
C GLY A 81 -26.96 -18.24 -6.46
N LEU A 82 -27.59 -18.73 -7.53
CA LEU A 82 -26.93 -18.91 -8.81
C LEU A 82 -27.93 -18.47 -9.86
N THR A 83 -27.65 -17.38 -10.56
CA THR A 83 -28.34 -17.10 -11.82
C THR A 83 -27.53 -17.73 -12.96
N ASP A 84 -28.15 -17.89 -14.13
CA ASP A 84 -27.45 -18.40 -15.31
C ASP A 84 -26.30 -17.47 -15.77
N GLU A 85 -26.27 -16.23 -15.28
CA GLU A 85 -25.34 -15.17 -15.70
C GLU A 85 -24.31 -14.77 -14.62
N ARG A 86 -24.60 -14.95 -13.32
CA ARG A 86 -23.73 -14.51 -12.21
C ARG A 86 -23.77 -15.50 -11.03
N GLY A 87 -22.59 -15.77 -10.46
CA GLY A 87 -22.40 -16.65 -9.30
C GLY A 87 -22.09 -15.94 -7.98
N ASP A 88 -21.84 -14.63 -8.01
CA ASP A 88 -21.52 -13.86 -6.82
C ASP A 88 -22.81 -13.44 -6.08
N GLN A 89 -22.85 -13.68 -4.77
CA GLN A 89 -24.01 -13.39 -3.91
C GLN A 89 -23.69 -12.34 -2.87
N ASP A 90 -24.60 -11.38 -2.73
CA ASP A 90 -24.63 -10.43 -1.62
C ASP A 90 -24.95 -11.19 -0.32
N LEU A 91 -24.07 -11.07 0.66
CA LEU A 91 -24.21 -11.71 1.97
C LEU A 91 -25.00 -10.84 2.96
N PHE A 92 -25.76 -9.86 2.47
CA PHE A 92 -26.65 -9.01 3.27
C PHE A 92 -25.90 -8.25 4.37
N GLN A 93 -24.76 -7.65 4.03
CA GLN A 93 -23.91 -6.87 4.95
C GLN A 93 -23.17 -7.72 6.00
N HIS A 94 -23.09 -9.04 5.83
CA HIS A 94 -22.17 -9.89 6.59
C HIS A 94 -20.76 -9.90 6.00
N GLU A 95 -20.53 -9.18 4.90
CA GLU A 95 -19.21 -8.93 4.34
C GLU A 95 -18.41 -7.96 5.22
N ASP A 96 -17.12 -8.23 5.38
CA ASP A 96 -16.19 -7.22 5.89
C ASP A 96 -16.01 -6.11 4.83
N GLY A 97 -16.65 -4.96 5.02
CA GLY A 97 -16.52 -3.78 4.15
C GLY A 97 -17.78 -3.43 3.38
N GLU A 98 -17.62 -2.93 2.14
CA GLU A 98 -18.73 -2.60 1.24
C GLU A 98 -19.43 -3.88 0.75
N SER A 99 -20.76 -3.83 0.63
CA SER A 99 -21.52 -4.99 0.14
C SER A 99 -21.22 -5.27 -1.33
N LEU A 100 -21.38 -6.53 -1.75
CA LEU A 100 -21.18 -6.91 -3.16
C LEU A 100 -22.04 -6.06 -4.10
N LYS A 101 -23.29 -5.80 -3.73
CA LYS A 101 -24.20 -4.99 -4.54
C LYS A 101 -23.67 -3.57 -4.74
N LEU A 102 -23.20 -2.93 -3.67
CA LEU A 102 -22.61 -1.59 -3.77
C LEU A 102 -21.39 -1.58 -4.69
N LEU A 103 -20.52 -2.59 -4.58
CA LEU A 103 -19.36 -2.73 -5.47
C LEU A 103 -19.76 -2.91 -6.94
N GLN A 104 -20.83 -3.66 -7.21
CA GLN A 104 -21.36 -3.83 -8.57
C GLN A 104 -21.93 -2.52 -9.11
N ASP A 105 -22.75 -1.82 -8.33
CA ASP A 105 -23.34 -0.53 -8.70
C ASP A 105 -22.23 0.50 -9.02
N LEU A 106 -21.17 0.54 -8.20
CA LEU A 106 -20.00 1.41 -8.44
C LEU A 106 -19.25 1.07 -9.74
N ILE A 107 -19.06 -0.23 -10.04
CA ILE A 107 -18.42 -0.65 -11.29
C ILE A 107 -19.27 -0.25 -12.50
N ASP A 108 -20.59 -0.44 -12.42
CA ASP A 108 -21.50 -0.11 -13.51
C ASP A 108 -21.52 1.41 -13.76
N GLU A 109 -21.46 2.23 -12.70
CA GLU A 109 -21.30 3.68 -12.80
C GLU A 109 -19.97 4.08 -13.46
N GLU A 110 -18.86 3.46 -13.05
CA GLU A 110 -17.53 3.71 -13.64
C GLU A 110 -17.49 3.35 -15.12
N ILE A 111 -18.05 2.19 -15.50
CA ILE A 111 -18.15 1.76 -16.91
C ILE A 111 -18.97 2.76 -17.70
N THR A 112 -20.14 3.15 -17.19
CA THR A 112 -21.02 4.14 -17.82
C THR A 112 -20.29 5.47 -18.04
N ASN A 113 -19.50 5.93 -17.06
CA ASN A 113 -18.71 7.15 -17.17
C ASN A 113 -17.61 7.04 -18.25
N ILE A 114 -16.91 5.90 -18.32
CA ILE A 114 -15.89 5.63 -19.34
C ILE A 114 -16.54 5.59 -20.75
N GLU A 115 -17.67 4.92 -20.91
CA GLU A 115 -18.38 4.82 -22.19
C GLU A 115 -18.94 6.16 -22.65
N THR A 116 -19.50 6.94 -21.72
CA THR A 116 -19.99 8.29 -21.99
C THR A 116 -18.84 9.18 -22.44
N THR A 117 -17.72 9.17 -21.71
CA THR A 117 -16.52 9.95 -22.05
C THR A 117 -15.99 9.56 -23.43
N LYS A 118 -15.94 8.26 -23.74
CA LYS A 118 -15.51 7.77 -25.05
C LYS A 118 -16.43 8.27 -26.17
N THR A 119 -17.74 8.31 -25.94
CA THR A 119 -18.73 8.70 -26.95
C THR A 119 -18.70 10.20 -27.23
N SER A 120 -18.50 11.04 -26.22
CA SER A 120 -18.45 12.49 -26.37
C SER A 120 -17.04 13.06 -26.55
N TRP A 121 -16.00 12.22 -26.58
CA TRP A 121 -14.59 12.64 -26.62
C TRP A 121 -14.28 13.72 -27.67
N SER A 122 -14.72 13.50 -28.92
CA SER A 122 -14.43 14.41 -30.03
C SER A 122 -15.16 15.76 -29.94
N SER A 123 -16.20 15.85 -29.12
CA SER A 123 -16.96 17.09 -28.88
C SER A 123 -16.50 17.86 -27.63
N MET A 124 -15.60 17.28 -26.83
CA MET A 124 -15.09 17.93 -25.61
C MET A 124 -13.97 18.92 -25.94
N GLU A 125 -13.95 20.03 -25.19
CA GLU A 125 -12.82 20.95 -25.20
C GLU A 125 -11.57 20.30 -24.55
N PRO A 126 -10.34 20.71 -24.92
CA PRO A 126 -9.11 20.09 -24.41
C PRO A 126 -8.99 20.06 -22.87
N THR A 127 -9.50 21.09 -22.18
CA THR A 127 -9.52 21.16 -20.72
C THR A 127 -10.47 20.13 -20.11
N GLU A 128 -11.63 19.92 -20.73
CA GLU A 128 -12.58 18.87 -20.33
C GLU A 128 -11.98 17.48 -20.62
N GLN A 129 -11.41 17.27 -21.80
CA GLN A 129 -10.71 16.03 -22.16
C GLN A 129 -9.63 15.67 -21.13
N ALA A 130 -8.82 16.64 -20.73
CA ALA A 130 -7.79 16.44 -19.71
C ALA A 130 -8.40 16.02 -18.36
N SER A 131 -9.45 16.72 -17.90
CA SER A 131 -10.16 16.41 -16.65
C SER A 131 -10.75 15.00 -16.67
N ARG A 132 -11.45 14.63 -17.75
CA ARG A 132 -12.04 13.31 -17.94
C ARG A 132 -10.99 12.20 -17.99
N LEU A 133 -9.87 12.41 -18.70
CA LEU A 133 -8.76 11.45 -18.68
C LEU A 133 -8.23 11.24 -17.26
N MET A 134 -8.15 12.30 -16.43
CA MET A 134 -7.68 12.14 -15.06
C MET A 134 -8.61 11.25 -14.23
N GLN A 135 -9.92 11.46 -14.38
CA GLN A 135 -10.91 10.64 -13.71
C GLN A 135 -10.78 9.18 -14.12
N ILE A 136 -10.64 8.90 -15.42
CA ILE A 136 -10.46 7.53 -15.93
C ILE A 136 -9.15 6.90 -15.44
N ILE A 137 -8.04 7.64 -15.46
CA ILE A 137 -6.75 7.18 -14.93
C ILE A 137 -6.88 6.81 -13.45
N LYS A 138 -7.60 7.61 -12.67
CA LYS A 138 -7.88 7.34 -11.25
C LYS A 138 -8.72 6.07 -11.10
N ILE A 139 -9.81 5.91 -11.85
CA ILE A 139 -10.64 4.69 -11.86
C ILE A 139 -9.79 3.44 -12.18
N VAL A 140 -9.04 3.47 -13.29
CA VAL A 140 -8.19 2.34 -13.71
C VAL A 140 -7.15 2.01 -12.63
N SER A 141 -6.53 3.04 -12.04
CA SER A 141 -5.53 2.88 -10.97
C SER A 141 -6.14 2.26 -9.71
N HIS A 142 -7.34 2.68 -9.31
CA HIS A 142 -8.06 2.08 -8.18
C HIS A 142 -8.39 0.61 -8.43
N ARG A 143 -8.82 0.26 -9.65
CA ARG A 143 -9.09 -1.14 -10.02
C ARG A 143 -7.83 -2.00 -10.02
N ILE A 144 -6.68 -1.47 -10.44
CA ILE A 144 -5.39 -2.17 -10.28
C ILE A 144 -5.10 -2.44 -8.79
N LYS A 145 -5.29 -1.44 -7.93
CA LYS A 145 -5.10 -1.56 -6.48
C LYS A 145 -6.01 -2.62 -5.86
N ASP A 146 -7.29 -2.63 -6.20
CA ASP A 146 -8.28 -3.61 -5.72
C ASP A 146 -7.90 -5.04 -6.14
N LEU A 147 -7.50 -5.20 -7.42
CA LEU A 147 -7.05 -6.48 -7.95
C LEU A 147 -5.75 -6.96 -7.28
N ARG A 148 -4.83 -6.07 -6.90
CA ARG A 148 -3.65 -6.43 -6.10
C ARG A 148 -4.02 -6.90 -4.69
N ALA A 149 -4.96 -6.22 -4.04
CA ALA A 149 -5.46 -6.67 -2.74
C ALA A 149 -6.10 -8.06 -2.83
N LEU A 150 -6.92 -8.29 -3.87
CA LEU A 150 -7.48 -9.61 -4.16
C LEU A 150 -6.40 -10.65 -4.45
N LEU A 151 -5.40 -10.32 -5.27
CA LEU A 151 -4.27 -11.20 -5.59
C LEU A 151 -3.53 -11.65 -4.32
N GLN A 152 -3.30 -10.76 -3.36
CA GLN A 152 -2.67 -11.10 -2.09
C GLN A 152 -3.56 -12.01 -1.24
N LYS A 153 -4.86 -11.72 -1.15
CA LYS A 153 -5.83 -12.60 -0.48
C LYS A 153 -5.81 -14.02 -1.08
N GLN A 154 -5.78 -14.13 -2.42
CA GLN A 154 -5.73 -15.42 -3.12
C GLN A 154 -4.40 -16.15 -2.89
N LYS A 155 -3.25 -15.46 -2.93
CA LYS A 155 -1.94 -16.07 -2.60
C LYS A 155 -1.90 -16.59 -1.17
N PHE A 156 -2.43 -15.83 -0.22
CA PHE A 156 -2.52 -16.25 1.18
C PHE A 156 -3.39 -17.51 1.33
N ALA A 157 -4.56 -17.52 0.69
CA ALA A 157 -5.43 -18.69 0.67
C ALA A 157 -4.74 -19.91 0.04
N LEU A 158 -4.06 -19.73 -1.10
CA LEU A 158 -3.31 -20.78 -1.77
C LEU A 158 -2.22 -21.38 -0.87
N ASN A 159 -1.42 -20.54 -0.22
CA ASN A 159 -0.37 -21.00 0.70
C ASN A 159 -0.94 -21.80 1.87
N LYS A 160 -2.10 -21.37 2.40
CA LYS A 160 -2.80 -22.14 3.43
C LYS A 160 -3.23 -23.51 2.91
N PHE A 161 -3.86 -23.58 1.74
CA PHE A 161 -4.27 -24.86 1.17
C PHE A 161 -3.10 -25.77 0.84
N PHE A 162 -1.97 -25.26 0.36
CA PHE A 162 -0.76 -26.06 0.18
C PHE A 162 -0.25 -26.64 1.49
N LYS A 163 -0.20 -25.83 2.55
CA LYS A 163 0.22 -26.30 3.88
C LYS A 163 -0.71 -27.40 4.42
N ASP A 164 -2.02 -27.26 4.20
CA ASP A 164 -3.02 -28.24 4.66
C ASP A 164 -3.06 -29.51 3.78
N ALA A 165 -2.69 -29.40 2.50
CA ALA A 165 -2.68 -30.50 1.54
C ALA A 165 -1.41 -31.36 1.60
N GLY A 166 -0.30 -30.81 2.09
CA GLY A 166 1.00 -31.47 2.11
C GLY A 166 1.69 -31.51 0.73
N ASP A 167 2.82 -32.21 0.66
CA ASP A 167 3.67 -32.24 -0.54
C ASP A 167 2.98 -32.84 -1.77
N ASP A 168 2.09 -33.81 -1.57
CA ASP A 168 1.29 -34.43 -2.63
C ASP A 168 -0.12 -33.81 -2.74
N TRP A 169 -0.17 -32.48 -2.85
CA TRP A 169 -1.43 -31.74 -2.90
C TRP A 169 -2.33 -32.15 -4.06
N ARG A 170 -1.77 -32.72 -5.15
CA ARG A 170 -2.51 -33.17 -6.34
C ARG A 170 -3.43 -34.35 -6.03
N ASN A 171 -3.05 -35.19 -5.07
CA ASN A 171 -3.89 -36.28 -4.57
C ASN A 171 -4.67 -35.91 -3.31
N SER A 172 -4.55 -34.65 -2.84
CA SER A 172 -5.30 -34.16 -1.70
C SER A 172 -6.75 -33.83 -2.07
N LYS A 173 -7.62 -33.83 -1.07
CA LYS A 173 -9.00 -33.32 -1.20
C LYS A 173 -9.09 -31.84 -1.60
N TYR A 174 -7.99 -31.09 -1.54
CA TYR A 174 -7.95 -29.67 -1.87
C TYR A 174 -7.56 -29.41 -3.34
N VAL A 175 -7.31 -30.45 -4.15
CA VAL A 175 -6.82 -30.32 -5.54
C VAL A 175 -7.64 -29.34 -6.39
N PHE A 176 -8.98 -29.40 -6.31
CA PHE A 176 -9.85 -28.51 -7.08
C PHE A 176 -9.83 -27.06 -6.58
N ALA A 177 -9.78 -26.87 -5.25
CA ALA A 177 -9.67 -25.54 -4.65
C ALA A 177 -8.32 -24.89 -4.99
N ILE A 178 -7.22 -25.65 -4.87
CA ILE A 178 -5.88 -25.19 -5.22
C ILE A 178 -5.82 -24.82 -6.70
N SER A 179 -6.30 -25.70 -7.59
CA SER A 179 -6.29 -25.44 -9.04
C SER A 179 -7.14 -24.22 -9.41
N SER A 180 -8.32 -24.06 -8.81
CA SER A 180 -9.18 -22.89 -9.02
C SER A 180 -8.50 -21.59 -8.58
N ILE A 181 -7.88 -21.58 -7.39
CA ILE A 181 -7.16 -20.41 -6.88
C ILE A 181 -5.95 -20.07 -7.75
N GLN A 182 -5.22 -21.08 -8.25
CA GLN A 182 -4.13 -20.85 -9.20
C GLN A 182 -4.61 -20.19 -10.50
N THR A 183 -5.73 -20.66 -11.06
CA THR A 183 -6.35 -20.05 -12.25
C THR A 183 -6.81 -18.62 -11.96
N MET A 184 -7.47 -18.35 -10.83
CA MET A 184 -7.86 -17.00 -10.42
C MET A 184 -6.64 -16.08 -10.29
N ILE A 185 -5.56 -16.53 -9.66
CA ILE A 185 -4.30 -15.78 -9.56
C ILE A 185 -3.76 -15.42 -10.95
N TYR A 186 -3.79 -16.36 -11.89
CA TYR A 186 -3.34 -16.12 -13.27
C TYR A 186 -4.23 -15.07 -13.97
N GLN A 187 -5.55 -15.22 -13.87
CA GLN A 187 -6.50 -14.27 -14.46
C GLN A 187 -6.34 -12.87 -13.90
N ILE A 188 -6.26 -12.73 -12.57
CA ILE A 188 -6.05 -11.44 -11.89
C ILE A 188 -4.76 -10.77 -12.38
N LYS A 189 -3.64 -11.51 -12.44
CA LYS A 189 -2.37 -10.97 -12.97
C LYS A 189 -2.49 -10.50 -14.42
N SER A 190 -3.21 -11.26 -15.25
CA SER A 190 -3.45 -10.90 -16.65
C SER A 190 -4.25 -9.61 -16.78
N VAL A 191 -5.30 -9.44 -15.97
CA VAL A 191 -6.10 -8.22 -15.92
C VAL A 191 -5.27 -7.03 -15.44
N ILE A 192 -4.49 -7.17 -14.35
CA ILE A 192 -3.58 -6.13 -13.85
C ILE A 192 -2.63 -5.66 -14.97
N LYS A 193 -1.99 -6.59 -15.68
CA LYS A 193 -1.08 -6.25 -16.78
C LYS A 193 -1.78 -5.48 -17.91
N ARG A 194 -3.01 -5.86 -18.25
CA ARG A 194 -3.83 -5.17 -19.26
C ARG A 194 -4.20 -3.76 -18.80
N LEU A 195 -4.66 -3.61 -17.56
CA LEU A 195 -5.02 -2.31 -16.99
C LEU A 195 -3.82 -1.38 -16.89
N LEU A 196 -2.63 -1.88 -16.50
CA LEU A 196 -1.39 -1.09 -16.53
C LEU A 196 -1.07 -0.58 -17.93
N SER A 197 -1.25 -1.41 -18.97
CA SER A 197 -1.06 -1.00 -20.36
C SER A 197 -2.08 0.03 -20.84
N VAL A 198 -3.34 -0.11 -20.41
CA VAL A 198 -4.40 0.88 -20.69
C VAL A 198 -4.07 2.20 -20.00
N ASN A 199 -3.68 2.14 -18.72
CA ASN A 199 -3.30 3.34 -17.97
C ASN A 199 -2.13 4.06 -18.63
N ASP A 200 -1.13 3.31 -19.11
CA ASP A 200 0.01 3.87 -19.85
C ASP A 200 -0.42 4.63 -21.12
N CYS A 201 -1.39 4.08 -21.86
CA CYS A 201 -1.95 4.73 -23.03
C CYS A 201 -2.74 6.00 -22.67
N LEU A 202 -3.48 5.99 -21.56
CA LEU A 202 -4.22 7.16 -21.09
C LEU A 202 -3.27 8.28 -20.63
N LEU A 203 -2.20 7.92 -19.94
CA LEU A 203 -1.17 8.85 -19.48
C LEU A 203 -0.46 9.54 -20.65
N GLU A 204 -0.08 8.79 -21.68
CA GLU A 204 0.52 9.36 -22.89
C GLU A 204 -0.42 10.40 -23.55
N LYS A 205 -1.70 10.07 -23.65
CA LYS A 205 -2.71 10.92 -24.31
C LYS A 205 -2.96 12.19 -23.51
N ARG A 206 -2.94 12.10 -22.19
CA ARG A 206 -3.03 13.28 -21.34
C ARG A 206 -1.77 14.14 -21.43
N SER A 207 -0.59 13.53 -21.47
CA SER A 207 0.67 14.28 -21.67
C SER A 207 0.69 15.04 -23.00
N ASP A 208 0.09 14.47 -24.06
CA ASP A 208 -0.09 15.13 -25.35
C ASP A 208 -0.95 16.40 -25.25
N LEU A 209 -2.03 16.38 -24.46
CA LEU A 209 -2.92 17.54 -24.25
C LEU A 209 -2.21 18.71 -23.55
N TYR A 210 -1.21 18.44 -22.71
CA TYR A 210 -0.42 19.45 -21.99
C TYR A 210 0.87 19.84 -22.71
N ALA A 211 1.06 19.44 -23.97
CA ALA A 211 2.28 19.68 -24.74
C ALA A 211 3.58 19.17 -24.07
N ASN A 212 3.47 18.22 -23.15
CA ASN A 212 4.59 17.66 -22.36
C ASN A 212 5.02 16.27 -22.83
N LYS A 213 4.62 15.89 -24.04
CA LYS A 213 4.93 14.60 -24.68
C LYS A 213 6.42 14.27 -24.68
N ASN A 214 7.28 15.28 -24.76
CA ASN A 214 8.74 15.10 -24.82
C ASN A 214 9.33 14.61 -23.50
N ALA A 215 8.70 14.93 -22.36
CA ALA A 215 9.09 14.42 -21.05
C ALA A 215 8.46 13.04 -20.74
N PHE A 216 7.45 12.62 -21.51
CA PHE A 216 6.77 11.35 -21.28
C PHE A 216 7.57 10.15 -21.80
N ALA A 217 7.82 9.18 -20.92
CA ALA A 217 8.47 7.92 -21.26
C ALA A 217 7.55 7.05 -22.10
N LYS A 218 7.78 6.90 -23.41
CA LYS A 218 6.98 5.97 -24.24
C LYS A 218 7.39 4.51 -24.14
N ARG A 219 8.62 4.26 -23.69
CA ARG A 219 9.18 2.92 -23.54
C ARG A 219 9.24 2.54 -22.07
N ASP A 220 9.52 1.28 -21.80
CA ASP A 220 9.79 0.77 -20.45
C ASP A 220 11.14 1.24 -19.89
N THR A 221 11.80 2.14 -20.62
CA THR A 221 13.11 2.69 -20.32
C THR A 221 13.18 4.16 -20.66
N ILE A 222 13.95 4.92 -19.88
CA ILE A 222 14.38 6.28 -20.25
C ILE A 222 15.88 6.44 -20.09
N ASP A 223 16.45 7.25 -20.98
CA ASP A 223 17.78 7.78 -20.82
C ASP A 223 17.72 9.01 -19.90
N THR A 224 18.41 8.90 -18.77
CA THR A 224 18.42 9.92 -17.71
C THR A 224 19.00 11.25 -18.19
N TYR A 225 19.97 11.22 -19.11
CA TYR A 225 20.59 12.42 -19.68
C TYR A 225 19.67 13.23 -20.59
N SER A 226 18.75 12.56 -21.26
CA SER A 226 17.80 13.21 -22.18
C SER A 226 16.57 13.81 -21.48
N GLN A 227 16.37 13.52 -20.20
CA GLN A 227 15.17 13.91 -19.47
C GLN A 227 15.29 15.32 -18.91
N VAL A 228 14.63 16.26 -19.59
CA VAL A 228 14.67 17.69 -19.27
C VAL A 228 14.08 18.04 -17.90
N ASN A 229 13.28 17.15 -17.31
CA ASN A 229 12.65 17.33 -16.00
C ASN A 229 13.33 16.53 -14.88
N TRP A 230 14.56 16.06 -15.10
CA TRP A 230 15.40 15.40 -14.10
C TRP A 230 16.71 16.17 -13.91
N ILE A 231 16.89 16.75 -12.72
CA ILE A 231 18.10 17.45 -12.31
C ILE A 231 18.76 16.66 -11.18
N THR A 232 20.04 16.32 -11.37
CA THR A 232 20.85 15.57 -10.39
C THR A 232 21.93 16.44 -9.78
N LEU A 233 22.33 16.13 -8.54
CA LEU A 233 23.47 16.76 -7.91
C LEU A 233 24.77 16.27 -8.57
N LYS A 234 25.66 17.23 -8.85
CA LYS A 234 27.03 16.95 -9.27
C LYS A 234 27.81 16.36 -8.08
N ASP A 235 28.86 15.59 -8.37
CA ASP A 235 29.66 15.00 -7.30
C ASP A 235 30.44 16.09 -6.53
N PRO A 236 30.74 15.87 -5.23
CA PRO A 236 31.33 16.91 -4.39
C PRO A 236 32.60 17.55 -4.95
N GLU A 237 33.43 16.77 -5.64
CA GLU A 237 34.69 17.23 -6.27
C GLU A 237 34.48 18.25 -7.40
N SER A 238 33.25 18.34 -7.92
CA SER A 238 32.87 19.22 -9.02
C SER A 238 32.01 20.41 -8.59
N LEU A 239 31.74 20.55 -7.29
CA LEU A 239 30.99 21.66 -6.73
C LEU A 239 31.93 22.83 -6.37
N PRO A 240 31.51 24.08 -6.56
CA PRO A 240 32.24 25.24 -6.06
C PRO A 240 32.24 25.26 -4.52
N ASP A 241 33.28 25.83 -3.91
CA ASP A 241 33.43 25.89 -2.43
C ASP A 241 32.21 26.53 -1.72
N SER A 242 31.53 27.47 -2.38
CA SER A 242 30.30 28.08 -1.88
C SER A 242 29.13 27.11 -1.75
N ALA A 243 29.07 26.09 -2.61
CA ALA A 243 28.03 25.04 -2.58
C ALA A 243 28.36 23.92 -1.58
N ILE A 244 29.65 23.65 -1.31
CA ILE A 244 30.09 22.63 -0.35
C ILE A 244 29.58 22.90 1.07
N ASN A 245 29.39 24.18 1.42
CA ASN A 245 28.88 24.57 2.73
C ASN A 245 27.36 24.46 2.88
N ASN A 246 26.63 24.23 1.79
CA ASN A 246 25.18 24.05 1.82
C ASN A 246 24.84 22.55 1.77
N SER A 247 24.28 22.05 2.88
CA SER A 247 23.90 20.66 3.06
C SER A 247 22.98 20.12 1.96
N ARG A 248 22.16 20.99 1.36
CA ARG A 248 21.22 20.65 0.28
C ARG A 248 21.90 20.18 -1.00
N PHE A 249 23.14 20.61 -1.24
CA PHE A 249 23.90 20.24 -2.43
C PHE A 249 24.90 19.10 -2.19
N ILE A 250 24.97 18.58 -0.97
CA ILE A 250 25.81 17.42 -0.65
C ILE A 250 25.06 16.16 -1.06
N LYS A 251 25.52 15.52 -2.13
CA LYS A 251 24.94 14.28 -2.64
C LYS A 251 24.88 13.20 -1.57
N GLN A 252 23.72 12.53 -1.48
CA GLN A 252 23.52 11.47 -0.51
C GLN A 252 24.51 10.32 -0.71
N ARG A 253 24.80 9.57 0.36
CA ARG A 253 25.74 8.42 0.38
C ARG A 253 27.21 8.78 0.17
N THR A 254 27.56 10.06 0.07
CA THR A 254 28.95 10.52 0.12
C THR A 254 29.48 10.57 1.56
N ASP A 255 30.80 10.56 1.74
CA ASP A 255 31.40 10.67 3.08
C ASP A 255 31.03 11.99 3.76
N GLN A 256 30.97 13.10 3.00
CA GLN A 256 30.54 14.41 3.51
C GLN A 256 29.10 14.37 4.05
N TRP A 257 28.20 13.69 3.34
CA TRP A 257 26.81 13.48 3.79
C TRP A 257 26.74 12.66 5.08
N ILE A 258 27.52 11.58 5.17
CA ILE A 258 27.61 10.75 6.38
C ILE A 258 28.13 11.55 7.57
N GLU A 259 29.20 12.33 7.39
CA GLU A 259 29.77 13.17 8.46
C GLU A 259 28.83 14.28 8.89
N MET A 260 28.06 14.86 7.97
CA MET A 260 27.06 15.87 8.32
C MET A 260 25.94 15.27 9.19
N ARG A 261 25.43 14.10 8.83
CA ARG A 261 24.39 13.39 9.58
C ARG A 261 24.81 13.03 11.00
N LYS A 262 26.08 12.70 11.23
CA LYS A 262 26.63 12.39 12.57
C LYS A 262 26.55 13.58 13.54
N LYS A 263 26.45 14.81 13.04
CA LYS A 263 26.35 16.02 13.88
C LYS A 263 24.98 16.19 14.54
N PHE A 264 23.96 15.44 14.10
CA PHE A 264 22.59 15.56 14.57
C PHE A 264 22.19 14.37 15.44
N LYS A 265 21.48 14.65 16.54
CA LYS A 265 20.90 13.62 17.42
C LYS A 265 19.69 12.92 16.78
N LEU A 266 19.00 13.64 15.90
CA LEU A 266 17.81 13.17 15.20
C LEU A 266 17.97 13.42 13.70
N THR A 267 17.69 12.39 12.92
CA THR A 267 17.50 12.48 11.48
C THR A 267 16.07 12.11 11.10
N GLY A 268 15.60 12.48 9.91
CA GLY A 268 14.26 12.14 9.43
C GLY A 268 13.95 10.64 9.54
N SER A 269 14.92 9.78 9.19
CA SER A 269 14.76 8.32 9.26
C SER A 269 14.80 7.75 10.69
N THR A 270 15.41 8.44 11.66
CA THR A 270 15.49 8.00 13.05
C THR A 270 14.45 8.65 13.97
N LEU A 271 13.73 9.67 13.49
CA LEU A 271 12.79 10.44 14.30
C LEU A 271 11.73 9.55 14.93
N TYR A 272 11.12 8.65 14.16
CA TYR A 272 10.08 7.72 14.63
C TYR A 272 10.53 6.88 15.83
N GLU A 273 11.75 6.33 15.78
CA GLU A 273 12.36 5.59 16.87
C GLU A 273 12.75 6.53 18.03
N GLY A 274 13.38 7.66 17.71
CA GLY A 274 13.92 8.63 18.67
C GLY A 274 12.87 9.25 19.60
N ILE A 275 11.64 9.47 19.12
CA ILE A 275 10.52 9.97 19.92
C ILE A 275 9.61 8.86 20.47
N GLY A 276 10.00 7.59 20.35
CA GLY A 276 9.32 6.47 21.01
C GLY A 276 8.00 6.05 20.38
N LEU A 277 7.84 6.22 19.06
CA LEU A 277 6.64 5.75 18.34
C LEU A 277 6.66 4.24 18.06
N ASP A 278 7.84 3.61 18.14
CA ASP A 278 8.00 2.16 18.05
C ASP A 278 7.92 1.49 19.44
N THR A 279 9.07 1.16 20.03
CA THR A 279 9.18 0.57 21.37
C THR A 279 10.11 1.40 22.26
N LEU A 280 9.88 1.36 23.58
CA LEU A 280 10.76 2.02 24.56
C LEU A 280 12.21 1.54 24.45
N LYS A 281 12.41 0.25 24.17
CA LYS A 281 13.74 -0.34 24.03
C LYS A 281 14.51 0.29 22.86
N ASN A 282 13.83 0.49 21.73
CA ASN A 282 14.42 1.10 20.54
C ASN A 282 14.68 2.60 20.78
N GLN A 283 13.76 3.32 21.40
CA GLN A 283 13.98 4.72 21.82
C GLN A 283 15.21 4.86 22.73
N GLN A 284 15.32 4.00 23.75
CA GLN A 284 16.45 4.00 24.67
C GLN A 284 17.77 3.69 23.98
N ARG A 285 17.77 2.73 23.04
CA ARG A 285 18.95 2.37 22.23
C ARG A 285 19.39 3.56 21.37
N HIS A 286 18.46 4.21 20.67
CA HIS A 286 18.75 5.42 19.90
C HIS A 286 19.34 6.52 20.80
N PHE A 287 18.72 6.78 21.96
CA PHE A 287 19.21 7.76 22.93
C PHE A 287 20.63 7.45 23.42
N ASP A 288 20.91 6.20 23.81
CA ASP A 288 22.24 5.78 24.27
C ASP A 288 23.29 5.93 23.17
N LYS A 289 22.93 5.68 21.90
CA LYS A 289 23.79 5.89 20.73
C LYS A 289 24.12 7.37 20.51
N VAL A 290 23.09 8.23 20.39
CA VAL A 290 23.29 9.63 19.95
C VAL A 290 23.64 10.61 21.08
N VAL A 291 23.31 10.29 22.33
CA VAL A 291 23.60 11.15 23.49
C VAL A 291 24.79 10.65 24.29
N ARG A 292 24.94 9.33 24.47
CA ARG A 292 26.01 8.75 25.30
C ARG A 292 27.19 8.20 24.49
N GLY A 293 27.09 8.21 23.16
CA GLY A 293 28.14 7.67 22.29
C GLY A 293 28.36 6.17 22.46
N VAL A 294 27.35 5.44 22.97
CA VAL A 294 27.46 3.98 23.09
C VAL A 294 27.40 3.40 21.69
N ASN A 295 28.52 2.87 21.22
CA ASN A 295 28.58 2.10 19.98
C ASN A 295 27.84 0.77 20.17
N THR A 296 26.51 0.81 20.14
CA THR A 296 25.75 -0.38 19.77
C THR A 296 26.02 -0.56 18.28
N GLN A 297 26.87 -1.52 17.92
CA GLN A 297 26.91 -2.01 16.54
C GLN A 297 25.48 -2.42 16.19
N GLU A 298 24.79 -1.56 15.43
CA GLU A 298 23.55 -1.93 14.79
C GLU A 298 23.93 -2.87 13.66
N GLU A 299 24.09 -4.13 14.02
CA GLU A 299 24.03 -5.18 13.04
C GLU A 299 22.60 -5.17 12.50
N PHE A 300 22.39 -4.51 11.35
CA PHE A 300 21.23 -4.76 10.53
C PHE A 300 21.08 -6.27 10.41
N SER A 301 19.85 -6.78 10.55
CA SER A 301 19.61 -8.19 10.30
C SER A 301 20.12 -8.55 8.91
N GLU A 302 20.58 -9.78 8.74
CA GLU A 302 21.09 -10.26 7.44
C GLU A 302 20.06 -10.03 6.32
N GLU A 303 18.78 -10.20 6.65
CA GLU A 303 17.66 -9.86 5.79
C GLU A 303 17.64 -8.38 5.35
N VAL A 304 17.85 -7.43 6.27
CA VAL A 304 17.92 -6.00 5.93
C VAL A 304 19.17 -5.68 5.12
N ARG A 305 20.34 -6.24 5.46
CA ARG A 305 21.58 -6.04 4.69
C ARG A 305 21.43 -6.51 3.25
N ASN A 306 20.78 -7.66 3.04
CA ASN A 306 20.55 -8.21 1.70
C ASN A 306 19.56 -7.38 0.87
N ARG A 307 18.74 -6.53 1.51
CA ARG A 307 17.75 -5.67 0.84
C ARG A 307 18.29 -4.27 0.51
N MET A 308 19.27 -3.77 1.25
CA MET A 308 19.83 -2.43 1.03
C MET A 308 20.36 -2.22 -0.40
N PRO A 309 21.13 -3.15 -1.01
CA PRO A 309 21.57 -2.98 -2.39
C PRO A 309 20.41 -2.86 -3.39
N HIS A 310 19.31 -3.57 -3.16
CA HIS A 310 18.12 -3.48 -4.02
C HIS A 310 17.51 -2.08 -3.97
N GLY A 311 17.38 -1.49 -2.78
CA GLY A 311 16.89 -0.12 -2.63
C GLY A 311 17.73 0.88 -3.41
N ILE A 312 19.06 0.82 -3.22
CA ILE A 312 20.03 1.71 -3.88
C ILE A 312 19.91 1.61 -5.41
N VAL A 313 19.88 0.39 -5.96
CA VAL A 313 19.82 0.17 -7.41
C VAL A 313 18.45 0.52 -8.00
N SER A 314 17.37 0.38 -7.21
CA SER A 314 15.99 0.57 -7.70
C SER A 314 15.50 2.01 -7.58
N GLU A 315 16.08 2.82 -6.71
CA GLU A 315 15.72 4.23 -6.50
C GLU A 315 15.78 5.04 -7.79
N VAL A 316 16.84 4.88 -8.59
CA VAL A 316 16.97 5.55 -9.90
C VAL A 316 15.86 5.13 -10.88
N HIS A 317 15.32 3.92 -10.76
CA HIS A 317 14.18 3.47 -11.57
C HIS A 317 12.84 4.04 -11.05
N ALA A 318 12.75 4.25 -9.74
CA ALA A 318 11.62 4.94 -9.12
C ALA A 318 11.56 6.40 -9.56
N ILE A 319 12.71 7.10 -9.53
CA ILE A 319 12.86 8.46 -10.06
C ILE A 319 12.53 8.48 -11.55
N ALA A 320 13.07 7.54 -12.33
CA ALA A 320 12.76 7.43 -13.76
C ALA A 320 11.26 7.31 -14.03
N THR A 321 10.56 6.53 -13.21
CA THR A 321 9.09 6.39 -13.34
C THR A 321 8.37 7.68 -12.95
N LEU A 322 8.80 8.35 -11.87
CA LEU A 322 8.27 9.64 -11.45
C LEU A 322 8.41 10.68 -12.57
N VAL A 323 9.62 10.92 -13.07
CA VAL A 323 9.88 11.96 -14.09
C VAL A 323 9.31 11.60 -15.46
N GLY A 324 9.28 10.31 -15.81
CA GLY A 324 8.84 9.85 -17.13
C GLY A 324 7.33 9.63 -17.26
N LYS A 325 6.61 9.34 -16.16
CA LYS A 325 5.18 9.00 -16.21
C LYS A 325 4.28 9.91 -15.38
N ILE A 326 4.78 10.39 -14.25
CA ILE A 326 3.94 11.03 -13.21
C ILE A 326 4.05 12.55 -13.28
N VAL A 327 5.27 13.11 -13.23
CA VAL A 327 5.51 14.56 -13.26
C VAL A 327 4.89 15.22 -14.50
N PRO A 328 5.03 14.68 -15.73
CA PRO A 328 4.41 15.27 -16.92
C PRO A 328 2.87 15.36 -16.86
N LEU A 329 2.24 14.64 -15.93
CA LEU A 329 0.79 14.53 -15.79
C LEU A 329 0.21 15.38 -14.66
N TYR A 330 0.82 15.27 -13.47
CA TYR A 330 0.33 15.86 -12.22
C TYR A 330 0.99 17.21 -11.95
N HIS A 331 2.24 17.38 -12.39
CA HIS A 331 3.05 18.57 -12.14
C HIS A 331 3.82 18.97 -13.41
N PRO A 332 3.12 19.29 -14.50
CA PRO A 332 3.72 19.53 -15.82
C PRO A 332 4.81 20.62 -15.84
N ASP A 333 4.72 21.58 -14.91
CA ASP A 333 5.64 22.72 -14.82
C ASP A 333 6.79 22.49 -13.82
N LEU A 334 6.82 21.34 -13.14
CA LEU A 334 7.84 21.04 -12.14
C LEU A 334 8.90 20.09 -12.70
N GLN A 335 10.10 20.19 -12.14
CA GLN A 335 11.21 19.30 -12.40
C GLN A 335 11.58 18.58 -11.11
N PHE A 336 12.00 17.33 -11.22
CA PHE A 336 12.62 16.62 -10.11
C PHE A 336 14.04 17.12 -9.92
N VAL A 337 14.37 17.48 -8.69
CA VAL A 337 15.68 17.93 -8.26
C VAL A 337 16.16 17.00 -7.16
N GLU A 338 17.28 16.32 -7.39
CA GLU A 338 17.97 15.57 -6.35
C GLU A 338 18.43 16.53 -5.24
N GLU A 339 18.23 16.14 -3.98
CA GLU A 339 18.61 16.94 -2.82
C GLU A 339 19.45 16.11 -1.84
N GLY A 340 20.39 16.79 -1.19
CA GLY A 340 21.16 16.27 -0.08
C GLY A 340 20.37 16.32 1.22
N ASP A 341 20.80 17.19 2.13
CA ASP A 341 20.23 17.34 3.46
C ASP A 341 19.50 18.68 3.63
N ARG A 342 18.31 18.61 4.22
CA ARG A 342 17.55 19.75 4.76
C ARG A 342 17.68 19.78 6.29
N ILE A 343 18.00 20.94 6.82
CA ILE A 343 18.10 21.17 8.26
C ILE A 343 16.79 21.81 8.73
N ILE A 344 16.15 21.16 9.69
CA ILE A 344 14.98 21.69 10.40
C ILE A 344 15.49 22.39 11.65
N PHE A 345 15.19 23.69 11.71
CA PHE A 345 15.56 24.55 12.81
C PHE A 345 14.46 24.59 13.86
N CYS A 346 14.86 24.67 15.13
CA CYS A 346 13.99 24.98 16.25
C CYS A 346 14.65 26.09 17.06
N GLU A 347 13.93 27.20 17.26
CA GLU A 347 14.47 28.41 17.93
C GLU A 347 15.84 28.83 17.34
N ASP A 348 15.91 28.89 16.00
CA ASP A 348 17.10 29.23 15.22
C ASP A 348 18.30 28.28 15.38
N ARG A 349 18.11 27.11 16.01
CA ARG A 349 19.15 26.09 16.15
C ARG A 349 18.88 24.88 15.26
N PRO A 350 19.89 24.36 14.54
CA PRO A 350 19.79 23.09 13.82
C PRO A 350 19.37 21.98 14.78
N PHE A 351 18.24 21.32 14.50
CA PHE A 351 17.67 20.33 15.41
C PHE A 351 17.51 18.94 14.78
N ILE A 352 16.85 18.87 13.63
CA ILE A 352 16.64 17.62 12.89
C ILE A 352 17.24 17.78 11.50
N LEU A 353 17.93 16.75 11.02
CA LEU A 353 18.41 16.69 9.64
C LEU A 353 17.60 15.67 8.84
N VAL A 354 17.04 16.08 7.71
CA VAL A 354 16.22 15.25 6.83
C VAL A 354 16.86 15.17 5.46
N SER A 355 16.95 13.97 4.89
CA SER A 355 17.51 13.75 3.55
C SER A 355 16.41 13.22 2.65
N PRO A 356 15.58 14.09 2.03
CA PRO A 356 14.56 13.62 1.09
C PRO A 356 15.25 13.05 -0.14
N ASP A 357 14.71 11.99 -0.75
CA ASP A 357 15.32 11.42 -1.96
C ASP A 357 15.32 12.41 -3.15
N GLY A 358 14.46 13.43 -3.10
CA GLY A 358 14.51 14.63 -3.93
C GLY A 358 13.29 15.51 -3.70
N GLY A 359 13.14 16.53 -4.54
CA GLY A 359 11.98 17.42 -4.51
C GLY A 359 11.49 17.84 -5.90
N LEU A 360 10.22 18.22 -6.01
CA LEU A 360 9.66 18.83 -7.21
C LEU A 360 9.67 20.35 -7.07
N GLY A 361 10.37 21.04 -7.97
CA GLY A 361 10.51 22.49 -7.94
C GLY A 361 10.53 23.11 -9.32
N ILE A 362 10.48 24.44 -9.37
CA ILE A 362 10.73 25.19 -10.60
C ILE A 362 12.19 25.60 -10.57
N VAL A 363 12.98 25.12 -11.53
CA VAL A 363 14.38 25.54 -11.66
C VAL A 363 14.47 26.59 -12.76
N LYS A 364 14.74 27.83 -12.36
CA LYS A 364 15.11 28.89 -13.29
C LYS A 364 16.62 28.81 -13.50
N LEU A 365 17.04 28.37 -14.69
CA LEU A 365 18.45 28.26 -15.08
C LEU A 365 19.15 29.63 -15.30
N GLU A 366 18.54 30.73 -14.86
CA GLU A 366 19.14 32.06 -14.95
C GLU A 366 20.21 32.22 -13.87
N ASN A 367 21.46 31.87 -14.23
CA ASN A 367 22.80 32.29 -13.77
C ASN A 367 23.04 32.89 -12.35
N THR A 368 22.24 32.56 -11.34
CA THR A 368 22.60 32.82 -9.94
C THR A 368 22.39 31.56 -9.07
N PRO A 369 23.34 31.23 -8.17
CA PRO A 369 23.22 30.11 -7.22
C PRO A 369 21.98 30.17 -6.32
N ASP A 370 21.37 31.35 -6.19
CA ASP A 370 20.22 31.62 -5.32
C ASP A 370 18.85 31.38 -5.99
N ASN A 371 18.80 30.94 -7.25
CA ASN A 371 17.57 30.81 -8.04
C ASN A 371 16.92 29.41 -8.03
N ILE A 372 17.48 28.42 -7.32
CA ILE A 372 16.77 27.16 -7.07
C ILE A 372 15.72 27.42 -5.99
N THR A 373 14.51 27.75 -6.43
CA THR A 373 13.36 27.85 -5.53
C THR A 373 13.28 26.59 -4.65
N ASP A 374 12.92 26.76 -3.39
CA ASP A 374 12.64 25.62 -2.54
C ASP A 374 11.61 24.72 -3.25
N PRO A 375 11.84 23.40 -3.26
CA PRO A 375 10.94 22.46 -3.89
C PRO A 375 9.59 22.62 -3.21
N LYS A 376 8.55 22.65 -4.04
CA LYS A 376 7.18 22.77 -3.59
C LYS A 376 6.68 21.46 -2.98
N VAL A 377 7.35 20.35 -3.30
CA VAL A 377 6.96 19.01 -2.90
C VAL A 377 8.20 18.18 -2.59
N ALA A 378 8.21 17.49 -1.46
CA ALA A 378 9.24 16.50 -1.13
C ALA A 378 8.86 15.10 -1.66
N CYS A 379 9.83 14.40 -2.25
CA CYS A 379 9.67 13.06 -2.78
C CYS A 379 10.40 12.03 -1.92
N GLU A 380 9.74 10.89 -1.69
CA GLU A 380 10.31 9.74 -0.99
C GLU A 380 10.01 8.46 -1.80
N PHE A 381 11.05 7.66 -2.08
CA PHE A 381 10.94 6.43 -2.81
C PHE A 381 11.07 5.22 -1.89
N LYS A 382 10.18 4.25 -2.07
CA LYS A 382 10.24 2.93 -1.44
C LYS A 382 10.34 1.87 -2.52
N CYS A 383 11.35 1.01 -2.44
CA CYS A 383 11.55 -0.07 -3.40
C CYS A 383 11.35 -1.42 -2.69
N PRO A 384 10.10 -1.88 -2.51
CA PRO A 384 9.83 -3.15 -1.83
C PRO A 384 10.43 -4.34 -2.58
N VAL A 385 11.16 -5.19 -1.84
CA VAL A 385 11.55 -6.52 -2.31
C VAL A 385 10.31 -7.41 -2.28
N GLY A 386 10.11 -8.24 -3.31
CA GLY A 386 8.84 -8.88 -3.71
C GLY A 386 8.04 -9.71 -2.69
N THR A 387 8.48 -9.80 -1.43
CA THR A 387 7.80 -10.47 -0.32
C THR A 387 7.09 -9.51 0.65
N ASP A 388 7.41 -8.21 0.66
CA ASP A 388 6.90 -7.27 1.66
C ASP A 388 6.25 -6.05 1.02
N TYR A 389 4.94 -6.14 0.76
CA TYR A 389 4.15 -4.91 0.61
C TYR A 389 3.87 -4.36 2.01
N LYS A 390 4.78 -3.52 2.51
CA LYS A 390 4.53 -2.66 3.67
C LYS A 390 4.84 -1.23 3.24
N THR A 391 3.85 -0.35 3.31
CA THR A 391 4.02 1.09 3.12
C THR A 391 4.32 1.75 4.47
N PRO A 392 5.49 2.35 4.68
CA PRO A 392 5.68 3.33 5.73
C PRO A 392 6.04 4.67 5.09
N VAL A 393 5.24 5.72 5.27
CA VAL A 393 5.65 7.04 4.79
C VAL A 393 5.05 8.20 5.59
N HIS A 394 5.88 9.22 5.78
CA HIS A 394 5.64 10.52 6.43
C HIS A 394 6.11 11.68 5.51
N TYR A 395 5.85 11.62 4.20
CA TYR A 395 6.30 12.62 3.20
C TYR A 395 5.24 12.90 2.14
N GLU A 396 5.31 14.09 1.51
CA GLU A 396 4.25 14.63 0.65
C GLU A 396 3.98 13.90 -0.65
N ILE A 397 4.96 13.25 -1.29
CA ILE A 397 4.70 12.29 -2.38
C ILE A 397 5.53 11.02 -2.17
N PRO A 398 4.94 9.96 -1.59
CA PRO A 398 5.53 8.65 -1.60
C PRO A 398 5.37 7.94 -2.95
N VAL A 399 6.47 7.39 -3.47
CA VAL A 399 6.46 6.51 -4.63
C VAL A 399 6.97 5.12 -4.24
N SER A 400 6.13 4.10 -4.38
CA SER A 400 6.53 2.70 -4.16
C SER A 400 6.81 2.03 -5.50
N TRP A 401 8.07 1.75 -5.82
CA TRP A 401 8.50 1.15 -7.09
C TRP A 401 8.70 -0.35 -7.00
N SER A 402 8.23 -1.07 -8.01
CA SER A 402 8.60 -2.46 -8.30
C SER A 402 8.98 -2.60 -9.77
N ALA A 403 9.55 -3.73 -10.18
CA ALA A 403 9.88 -3.97 -11.59
C ALA A 403 8.65 -3.98 -12.52
N GLU A 404 7.44 -4.20 -12.00
CA GLU A 404 6.19 -4.24 -12.77
C GLU A 404 5.50 -2.87 -12.82
N SER A 405 5.27 -2.27 -11.65
CA SER A 405 4.54 -1.01 -11.51
C SER A 405 5.05 -0.17 -10.34
N SER A 406 4.66 1.11 -10.37
CA SER A 406 4.90 2.08 -9.31
C SER A 406 3.59 2.66 -8.81
N THR A 407 3.43 2.67 -7.48
CA THR A 407 2.28 3.29 -6.81
C THR A 407 2.68 4.66 -6.29
N VAL A 408 1.84 5.67 -6.54
CA VAL A 408 2.08 7.05 -6.09
C VAL A 408 1.00 7.48 -5.11
N PHE A 409 1.43 8.04 -4.00
CA PHE A 409 0.56 8.70 -3.03
C PHE A 409 0.89 10.19 -2.98
N GLN A 410 -0.07 10.99 -2.55
CA GLN A 410 0.14 12.36 -2.10
C GLN A 410 -0.23 12.42 -0.62
N VAL A 411 0.60 13.06 0.19
CA VAL A 411 0.38 13.27 1.61
C VAL A 411 0.38 14.76 1.87
N SER A 412 -0.63 15.28 2.54
CA SER A 412 -0.66 16.70 2.90
C SER A 412 0.16 16.95 4.16
N PHE A 413 0.87 18.07 4.24
CA PHE A 413 1.51 18.49 5.48
C PHE A 413 0.46 18.88 6.54
N ASP A 414 0.64 18.41 7.77
CA ASP A 414 -0.18 18.78 8.94
C ASP A 414 0.72 19.48 9.96
N GLU A 415 0.56 20.82 10.02
CA GLU A 415 1.34 21.70 10.87
C GLU A 415 1.11 21.41 12.36
N GLU A 416 -0.13 21.06 12.76
CA GLU A 416 -0.45 20.77 14.16
C GLU A 416 0.20 19.47 14.62
N LEU A 417 0.10 18.42 13.80
CA LEU A 417 0.74 17.15 14.09
C LEU A 417 2.27 17.29 14.09
N TRP A 418 2.81 18.05 13.14
CA TRP A 418 4.24 18.33 13.08
C TRP A 418 4.72 19.06 14.34
N LYS A 419 3.98 20.07 14.81
CA LYS A 419 4.31 20.79 16.05
C LYS A 419 4.39 19.85 17.26
N ILE A 420 3.41 18.95 17.42
CA ILE A 420 3.41 17.98 18.53
C ILE A 420 4.61 17.03 18.44
N ILE A 421 5.01 16.63 17.22
CA ILE A 421 6.19 15.79 16.99
C ILE A 421 7.48 16.55 17.39
N ILE A 422 7.59 17.82 17.03
CA ILE A 422 8.73 18.67 17.39
C ILE A 422 8.79 18.88 18.91
N ASP A 423 7.67 19.17 19.55
CA ASP A 423 7.58 19.35 21.00
C ASP A 423 8.03 18.09 21.75
N GLU A 424 7.62 16.90 21.28
CA GLU A 424 8.09 15.64 21.86
C GLU A 424 9.57 15.38 21.60
N ALA A 425 10.09 15.70 20.41
CA ALA A 425 11.52 15.60 20.14
C ALA A 425 12.34 16.52 21.05
N LEU A 426 11.87 17.75 21.28
CA LEU A 426 12.51 18.69 22.21
C LEU A 426 12.47 18.19 23.65
N SER A 427 11.37 17.57 24.07
CA SER A 427 11.23 17.03 25.43
C SER A 427 12.25 15.93 25.75
N VAL A 428 12.76 15.24 24.73
CA VAL A 428 13.72 14.13 24.86
C VAL A 428 15.17 14.57 24.59
N TYR A 429 15.40 15.48 23.63
CA TYR A 429 16.75 15.77 23.11
C TYR A 429 17.24 17.21 23.37
N SER A 430 16.42 18.08 23.97
CA SER A 430 16.88 19.42 24.37
C SER A 430 17.97 19.32 25.45
N THR A 431 18.88 20.30 25.46
CA THR A 431 20.04 20.33 26.38
C THR A 431 19.66 20.30 27.85
N GLU A 432 18.47 20.79 28.20
CA GLU A 432 17.95 20.85 29.57
C GLU A 432 17.32 19.53 30.03
N SER A 433 17.01 18.62 29.09
CA SER A 433 16.17 17.44 29.31
C SER A 433 16.87 16.11 29.01
N LEU A 434 18.21 16.04 29.02
CA LEU A 434 19.00 14.84 28.69
C LEU A 434 18.91 13.73 29.75
N LYS A 435 17.70 13.24 30.01
CA LYS A 435 17.39 12.06 30.81
C LYS A 435 16.96 10.96 29.88
N ARG A 436 17.64 9.82 29.97
CA ARG A 436 17.28 8.62 29.20
C ARG A 436 15.81 8.26 29.47
N PRO A 437 14.97 8.11 28.44
CA PRO A 437 13.57 7.75 28.62
C PRO A 437 13.41 6.45 29.41
N THR A 438 12.59 6.44 30.45
CA THR A 438 12.27 5.24 31.25
C THR A 438 10.88 4.68 30.93
N ARG A 439 10.06 5.44 30.22
CA ARG A 439 8.71 5.09 29.76
C ARG A 439 8.39 5.84 28.47
N ILE A 440 7.51 5.28 27.65
CA ILE A 440 6.92 6.00 26.51
C ILE A 440 6.03 7.10 27.06
N SER A 441 6.24 8.33 26.59
CA SER A 441 5.48 9.50 27.03
C SER A 441 4.01 9.41 26.57
N GLU A 442 3.11 10.11 27.26
CA GLU A 442 1.72 10.24 26.79
C GLU A 442 1.65 11.02 25.47
N ALA A 443 2.58 11.96 25.23
CA ALA A 443 2.70 12.67 23.98
C ALA A 443 3.02 11.72 22.80
N ALA A 444 4.00 10.82 22.95
CA ALA A 444 4.34 9.82 21.94
C ALA A 444 3.15 8.88 21.63
N LYS A 445 2.42 8.43 22.67
CA LYS A 445 1.18 7.65 22.47
C LYS A 445 0.12 8.44 21.72
N ASN A 446 -0.02 9.73 22.03
CA ASN A 446 -0.97 10.62 21.35
C ASN A 446 -0.60 10.82 19.88
N ILE A 447 0.68 11.08 19.59
CA ILE A 447 1.23 11.19 18.22
C ILE A 447 0.93 9.90 17.45
N LYS A 448 1.20 8.73 18.03
CA LYS A 448 0.94 7.43 17.39
C LYS A 448 -0.53 7.25 16.99
N ARG A 449 -1.47 7.69 17.83
CA ARG A 449 -2.91 7.68 17.50
C ARG A 449 -3.23 8.66 16.38
N LYS A 450 -2.78 9.92 16.49
CA LYS A 450 -2.98 10.95 15.46
C LYS A 450 -2.41 10.55 14.11
N LEU A 451 -1.25 9.89 14.08
CA LEU A 451 -0.65 9.37 12.84
C LEU A 451 -1.52 8.33 12.13
N SER A 452 -2.29 7.54 12.88
CA SER A 452 -3.21 6.57 12.27
C SER A 452 -4.36 7.26 11.55
N SER A 453 -4.96 8.28 12.18
CA SER A 453 -6.00 9.11 11.57
C SER A 453 -5.45 9.93 10.40
N PHE A 454 -4.28 10.54 10.58
CA PHE A 454 -3.62 11.33 9.55
C PHE A 454 -3.36 10.53 8.26
N ARG A 455 -2.92 9.26 8.38
CA ARG A 455 -2.74 8.39 7.19
C ARG A 455 -4.04 8.09 6.45
N GLN A 456 -5.19 8.17 7.12
CA GLN A 456 -6.49 7.95 6.49
C GLN A 456 -7.04 9.23 5.86
N GLU A 457 -6.83 10.37 6.54
CA GLU A 457 -7.44 11.66 6.19
C GLU A 457 -6.57 12.50 5.24
N HIS A 458 -5.24 12.38 5.33
CA HIS A 458 -4.28 13.23 4.64
C HIS A 458 -3.41 12.48 3.63
N THR A 459 -3.71 11.20 3.32
CA THR A 459 -3.00 10.44 2.28
C THR A 459 -3.94 10.07 1.14
N GLU A 460 -3.72 10.65 -0.02
CA GLU A 460 -4.44 10.33 -1.25
C GLU A 460 -3.63 9.34 -2.10
N PHE A 461 -4.29 8.30 -2.60
CA PHE A 461 -3.73 7.48 -3.68
C PHE A 461 -3.94 8.20 -5.01
N LEU A 462 -2.86 8.57 -5.68
CA LEU A 462 -2.93 9.29 -6.94
C LEU A 462 -3.13 8.32 -8.11
N CYS A 463 -2.24 7.35 -8.25
CA CYS A 463 -2.28 6.37 -9.34
C CYS A 463 -1.37 5.16 -9.10
N GLU A 464 -1.56 4.15 -9.95
CA GLU A 464 -0.60 3.08 -10.14
C GLU A 464 -0.26 2.97 -11.64
N VAL A 465 1.04 3.09 -11.97
CA VAL A 465 1.52 3.16 -13.35
C VAL A 465 2.55 2.08 -13.64
N LYS A 466 2.76 1.76 -14.91
CA LYS A 466 3.82 0.84 -15.32
C LYS A 466 5.19 1.45 -14.98
N SER A 467 6.07 0.64 -14.40
CA SER A 467 7.41 1.08 -14.04
C SER A 467 8.30 1.28 -15.26
N VAL A 468 9.18 2.28 -15.16
CA VAL A 468 10.20 2.62 -16.14
C VAL A 468 11.57 2.35 -15.54
N LYS A 469 12.51 1.87 -16.36
CA LYS A 469 13.91 1.67 -15.98
C LYS A 469 14.80 2.78 -16.52
N ALA A 470 15.75 3.24 -15.72
CA ALA A 470 16.83 4.08 -16.20
C ALA A 470 17.86 3.22 -16.97
N THR A 471 18.26 3.64 -18.18
CA THR A 471 19.26 2.91 -18.99
C THR A 471 20.68 3.44 -18.86
N SER A 472 20.84 4.71 -18.50
CA SER A 472 22.13 5.36 -18.34
C SER A 472 22.44 5.48 -16.84
N LEU A 473 23.09 4.44 -16.30
CA LEU A 473 23.46 4.35 -14.88
C LEU A 473 24.88 4.87 -14.60
N ASN A 474 25.67 5.12 -15.64
CA ASN A 474 26.91 5.86 -15.47
C ASN A 474 26.50 7.29 -15.14
N ILE A 475 26.53 7.65 -13.87
CA ILE A 475 26.67 9.05 -13.48
C ILE A 475 28.12 9.40 -13.82
N SER A 476 28.41 9.64 -15.11
CA SER A 476 29.66 10.28 -15.51
C SER A 476 29.34 11.36 -16.52
N GLN A 477 29.45 12.60 -16.04
CA GLN A 477 29.99 13.75 -16.78
C GLN A 477 29.62 13.85 -18.26
N THR A 478 28.63 14.69 -18.58
CA THR A 478 28.74 15.66 -19.69
C THR A 478 27.61 16.67 -19.66
N GLN A 479 27.99 17.96 -19.56
CA GLN A 479 27.29 19.19 -19.98
C GLN A 479 25.92 19.43 -19.32
N THR A 480 25.73 20.38 -18.40
CA THR A 480 26.23 21.77 -18.34
C THR A 480 26.30 22.22 -16.87
#